data_AF-A0A939DVF8-F1
#
_entry.id   AF-A0A939DVF8-F1
#
_cell.length_a   1.000
_cell.length_b   1.000
_cell.length_c   1.000
_cell.angle_alpha   90.00
_cell.angle_beta   90.00
_cell.angle_gamma   90.00
#
_symmetry.space_group_name_H-M   'P 1'
#
loop_
_entity.id
_entity.type
_entity.pdbx_description
1 polymer ?
#
loop_
_entity_poly.entity_id
_entity_poly.type
_entity_poly.pdbx_seq_one_letter_code
_entity_poly.pdbx_strand_id
1 'polypeptide(L)'
;MQRCSHGDAHAIANGGYREQVYDYSRLRRFPDVEAPNLQAWDATDELLVDWARTAGIAGDCIAVLGDEYGAITLALTDAGLHGIRVHQDLVTGRRALANNARALGSDPDAFTTHELDETLLRGAQLVLVQLPKSLAALDEIADAVARWATPEVVLVAGGRVKHMTLTQNDVLARHFTSVLPQRATRKSRLLVASSPSSPPSPPSPPSPPSPPAEKPLPVLETTTHVVSHTADGFSPVEFTLCAYGGAFAGSKLDIGTRALLDAMPALSAGYRAQGSTVGRSQLRKNGAAAGQNASNGGPGEQISGVANEGMRVIDLGCGTGALAVAFALQHPTAAIVATDRSAAAVRSARATVSANGLDDRITVTLDDAGSDLPDGSADLILLNPPFHLGASVHEGAGRRLIEAAARLVRPGGEVWTVFNSHLDHRRALTRAVGPTEQVSRTPKFTVTRSTRRARIPGEGTKR
;
A
#
# COMPACT_ATOMS: atom_id res chain seq x y z
N MET A 1 -65.66 18.46 -46.85
CA MET A 1 -65.09 17.26 -47.52
C MET A 1 -63.92 17.72 -48.38
N GLN A 2 -62.76 17.07 -48.21
CA GLN A 2 -61.51 17.16 -49.03
C GLN A 2 -60.73 18.47 -48.92
N ARG A 3 -59.39 18.51 -48.83
CA ARG A 3 -58.31 17.50 -48.73
C ARG A 3 -57.03 18.24 -48.26
N CYS A 4 -56.11 17.52 -47.63
CA CYS A 4 -54.83 18.01 -47.07
C CYS A 4 -53.77 18.41 -48.11
N SER A 5 -52.89 19.36 -47.74
CA SER A 5 -51.51 19.55 -48.23
C SER A 5 -50.71 20.29 -47.14
N HIS A 6 -49.91 19.61 -46.30
CA HIS A 6 -48.45 19.47 -46.38
C HIS A 6 -47.68 20.74 -46.83
N GLY A 7 -46.98 21.37 -45.88
CA GLY A 7 -45.96 22.39 -46.14
C GLY A 7 -45.65 23.26 -44.93
N ASP A 8 -44.44 23.11 -44.39
CA ASP A 8 -43.65 24.11 -43.65
C ASP A 8 -43.92 24.37 -42.16
N ALA A 9 -43.37 23.46 -41.33
CA ALA A 9 -42.91 23.77 -39.99
C ALA A 9 -41.40 23.46 -39.90
N HIS A 10 -40.55 24.37 -40.39
CA HIS A 10 -39.11 24.34 -40.20
C HIS A 10 -38.63 25.72 -39.76
N ALA A 11 -38.33 25.88 -38.46
CA ALA A 11 -37.34 26.85 -37.98
C ALA A 11 -37.04 26.75 -36.47
N ILE A 12 -36.76 25.56 -35.89
CA ILE A 12 -35.98 25.50 -34.63
C ILE A 12 -35.18 24.20 -34.60
N ALA A 13 -33.92 24.22 -35.03
CA ALA A 13 -32.84 23.32 -34.58
C ALA A 13 -31.55 23.67 -35.31
N ASN A 14 -30.64 24.41 -34.66
CA ASN A 14 -29.20 24.36 -34.91
C ASN A 14 -28.48 25.10 -33.77
N GLY A 15 -28.58 24.54 -32.56
CA GLY A 15 -27.66 24.82 -31.46
C GLY A 15 -26.82 23.57 -31.26
N GLY A 16 -25.72 23.45 -32.01
CA GLY A 16 -24.80 22.33 -31.90
C GLY A 16 -24.06 22.38 -30.57
N TYR A 17 -24.60 21.72 -29.54
CA TYR A 17 -23.79 21.23 -28.43
C TYR A 17 -22.96 20.07 -28.97
N ARG A 18 -21.72 20.35 -29.37
CA ARG A 18 -20.71 19.29 -29.46
C ARG A 18 -20.52 18.81 -28.02
N GLU A 19 -21.02 17.60 -27.73
CA GLU A 19 -20.69 16.90 -26.49
C GLU A 19 -19.16 16.80 -26.44
N GLN A 20 -18.54 17.59 -25.57
CA GLN A 20 -17.10 17.67 -25.49
C GLN A 20 -16.61 16.33 -24.92
N VAL A 21 -15.95 15.54 -25.78
CA VAL A 21 -15.40 14.25 -25.40
C VAL A 21 -14.18 14.51 -24.51
N TYR A 22 -14.19 13.96 -23.30
CA TYR A 22 -13.06 14.07 -22.38
C TYR A 22 -11.81 13.40 -22.97
N ASP A 23 -10.72 14.16 -23.07
CA ASP A 23 -9.46 13.67 -23.63
C ASP A 23 -8.61 12.96 -22.57
N TYR A 24 -8.87 11.66 -22.38
CA TYR A 24 -8.13 10.81 -21.44
C TYR A 24 -6.63 10.73 -21.76
N SER A 25 -6.18 11.02 -22.98
CA SER A 25 -4.76 10.92 -23.37
C SER A 25 -3.84 11.89 -22.65
N ARG A 26 -4.43 12.92 -22.03
CA ARG A 26 -3.71 13.90 -21.20
C ARG A 26 -3.39 13.37 -19.80
N LEU A 27 -4.01 12.28 -19.35
CA LEU A 27 -3.78 11.69 -18.03
C LEU A 27 -2.43 10.98 -17.95
N ARG A 28 -1.76 11.16 -16.83
CA ARG A 28 -0.44 10.59 -16.53
C ARG A 28 -0.52 9.66 -15.33
N ARG A 29 0.37 8.66 -15.27
CA ARG A 29 0.45 7.72 -14.13
C ARG A 29 1.36 8.24 -13.02
N PHE A 30 2.17 9.25 -13.32
CA PHE A 30 3.15 9.83 -12.40
C PHE A 30 2.54 10.21 -11.03
N PRO A 31 3.13 9.81 -9.90
CA PRO A 31 4.50 9.27 -9.74
C PRO A 31 4.65 7.75 -9.91
N ASP A 32 3.59 7.02 -10.28
CA ASP A 32 3.72 5.59 -10.55
C ASP A 32 4.49 5.30 -11.86
N VAL A 33 4.79 4.02 -12.14
CA VAL A 33 5.57 3.62 -13.32
C VAL A 33 4.85 4.07 -14.59
N GLU A 34 5.58 4.79 -15.43
CA GLU A 34 5.20 5.12 -16.80
C GLU A 34 5.99 4.29 -17.80
N ALA A 35 5.32 3.79 -18.83
CA ALA A 35 5.93 3.13 -19.98
C ALA A 35 5.00 3.29 -21.19
N PRO A 36 5.49 3.18 -22.44
CA PRO A 36 4.68 3.40 -23.64
C PRO A 36 3.42 2.54 -23.73
N ASN A 37 3.43 1.35 -23.14
CA ASN A 37 2.33 0.39 -23.11
C ASN A 37 1.44 0.50 -21.86
N LEU A 38 1.66 1.51 -21.00
CA LEU A 38 0.92 1.73 -19.77
C LEU A 38 0.14 3.03 -19.86
N GLN A 39 -1.18 2.93 -19.89
CA GLN A 39 -2.09 4.06 -19.91
C GLN A 39 -2.54 4.40 -18.48
N ALA A 40 -2.98 5.65 -18.29
CA ALA A 40 -3.57 6.13 -17.04
C ALA A 40 -5.08 5.85 -16.94
N TRP A 41 -5.67 5.24 -17.97
CA TRP A 41 -7.06 4.82 -17.99
C TRP A 41 -7.19 3.55 -18.84
N ASP A 42 -8.32 2.87 -18.72
CA ASP A 42 -8.77 1.85 -19.64
C ASP A 42 -10.28 1.97 -19.93
N ALA A 43 -10.80 1.07 -20.79
CA ALA A 43 -12.20 1.14 -21.21
C ALA A 43 -13.21 0.94 -20.06
N THR A 44 -12.77 0.47 -18.89
CA THR A 44 -13.60 0.32 -17.69
C THR A 44 -13.90 1.68 -17.08
N ASP A 45 -12.92 2.57 -17.02
CA ASP A 45 -13.09 3.94 -16.50
C ASP A 45 -14.14 4.68 -17.32
N GLU A 46 -14.04 4.58 -18.65
CA GLU A 46 -15.00 5.17 -19.58
C GLU A 46 -16.43 4.62 -19.35
N LEU A 47 -16.58 3.30 -19.17
CA LEU A 47 -17.89 2.70 -18.90
C LEU A 47 -18.50 3.15 -17.56
N LEU A 48 -17.67 3.37 -16.55
CA LEU A 48 -18.12 3.89 -15.25
C LEU A 48 -18.57 5.35 -15.37
N VAL A 49 -17.84 6.18 -16.13
CA VAL A 49 -18.19 7.57 -16.43
C VAL A 49 -19.51 7.65 -17.23
N ASP A 50 -19.65 6.84 -18.27
CA ASP A 50 -20.87 6.77 -19.09
C ASP A 50 -22.09 6.39 -18.24
N TRP A 51 -21.93 5.42 -17.34
CA TRP A 51 -22.98 5.00 -16.42
C TRP A 51 -23.40 6.16 -15.51
N ALA A 52 -22.44 6.82 -14.87
CA ALA A 52 -22.70 7.92 -13.94
C ALA A 52 -23.39 9.11 -14.61
N ARG A 53 -22.97 9.50 -15.82
CA ARG A 53 -23.62 10.55 -16.60
C ARG A 53 -25.07 10.21 -16.94
N THR A 54 -25.35 8.95 -17.25
CA THR A 54 -26.71 8.48 -17.57
C THR A 54 -27.60 8.43 -16.34
N ALA A 55 -27.04 8.19 -15.15
CA ALA A 55 -27.79 8.08 -13.91
C ALA A 55 -28.37 9.42 -13.42
N GLY A 56 -27.77 10.55 -13.82
CA GLY A 56 -28.26 11.88 -13.44
C GLY A 56 -28.13 12.20 -11.95
N ILE A 57 -27.20 11.54 -11.24
CA ILE A 57 -26.93 11.75 -9.82
C ILE A 57 -26.02 12.97 -9.66
N ALA A 58 -26.35 13.84 -8.69
CA ALA A 58 -25.52 15.00 -8.35
C ALA A 58 -24.14 14.57 -7.84
N GLY A 59 -23.09 15.33 -8.16
CA GLY A 59 -21.70 14.94 -7.86
C GLY A 59 -21.41 14.74 -6.36
N ASP A 60 -22.05 15.51 -5.48
CA ASP A 60 -21.98 15.37 -4.02
C ASP A 60 -22.70 14.14 -3.48
N CYS A 61 -23.46 13.44 -4.31
CA CYS A 61 -24.05 12.13 -4.04
C CYS A 61 -23.24 10.97 -4.68
N ILE A 62 -22.08 11.24 -5.28
CA ILE A 62 -21.20 10.24 -5.92
C ILE A 62 -19.95 10.01 -5.07
N ALA A 63 -19.66 8.73 -4.81
CA ALA A 63 -18.36 8.28 -4.31
C ALA A 63 -17.64 7.45 -5.39
N VAL A 64 -16.33 7.67 -5.54
CA VAL A 64 -15.47 6.94 -6.50
C VAL A 64 -14.35 6.22 -5.74
N LEU A 65 -14.25 4.91 -5.91
CA LEU A 65 -13.26 4.07 -5.25
C LEU A 65 -12.34 3.42 -6.29
N GLY A 66 -11.04 3.51 -6.03
CA GLY A 66 -10.02 2.84 -6.85
C GLY A 66 -9.69 3.54 -8.17
N ASP A 67 -10.07 4.82 -8.32
CA ASP A 67 -9.64 5.62 -9.47
C ASP A 67 -8.16 6.01 -9.32
N GLU A 68 -7.24 5.15 -9.76
CA GLU A 68 -5.80 5.29 -9.50
C GLU A 68 -5.21 6.59 -10.04
N TYR A 69 -5.69 7.10 -11.18
CA TYR A 69 -5.07 8.23 -11.88
C TYR A 69 -6.03 9.38 -12.19
N GLY A 70 -7.29 9.30 -11.74
CA GLY A 70 -8.30 10.33 -11.96
C GLY A 70 -9.08 10.18 -13.25
N ALA A 71 -9.07 9.00 -13.88
CA ALA A 71 -9.78 8.78 -15.13
C ALA A 71 -11.30 8.94 -14.96
N ILE A 72 -11.84 8.54 -13.82
CA ILE A 72 -13.28 8.61 -13.55
C ILE A 72 -13.61 9.97 -12.96
N THR A 73 -12.95 10.34 -11.85
CA THR A 73 -13.20 11.58 -11.12
C THR A 73 -13.03 12.79 -12.03
N LEU A 74 -11.91 12.91 -12.74
CA LEU A 74 -11.64 14.13 -13.52
C LEU A 74 -12.57 14.25 -14.74
N ALA A 75 -12.93 13.12 -15.36
CA ALA A 75 -13.91 13.11 -16.45
C ALA A 75 -15.32 13.53 -15.97
N LEU A 76 -15.72 13.13 -14.76
CA LEU A 76 -16.99 13.57 -14.17
C LEU A 76 -16.95 15.06 -13.79
N THR A 77 -15.84 15.55 -13.25
CA THR A 77 -15.68 16.98 -12.95
C THR A 77 -15.65 17.85 -14.20
N ASP A 78 -15.03 17.38 -15.29
CA ASP A 78 -15.06 18.05 -16.60
C ASP A 78 -16.48 18.10 -17.18
N ALA A 79 -17.30 17.10 -16.87
CA ALA A 79 -18.73 17.08 -17.20
C ALA A 79 -19.60 17.97 -16.27
N GLY A 80 -19.01 18.71 -15.33
CA GLY A 80 -19.70 19.64 -14.43
C GLY A 80 -20.25 19.02 -13.15
N LEU A 81 -19.85 17.80 -12.79
CA LEU A 81 -20.21 17.19 -11.51
C LEU A 81 -19.17 17.54 -10.45
N HIS A 82 -19.60 18.27 -9.42
CA HIS A 82 -18.74 18.74 -8.33
C HIS A 82 -19.14 18.12 -6.99
N GLY A 83 -18.24 18.15 -6.01
CA GLY A 83 -18.46 17.56 -4.68
C GLY A 83 -18.20 16.05 -4.62
N ILE A 84 -17.58 15.48 -5.65
CA ILE A 84 -17.32 14.03 -5.74
C ILE A 84 -16.37 13.62 -4.61
N ARG A 85 -16.70 12.55 -3.89
CA ARG A 85 -15.81 11.99 -2.86
C ARG A 85 -15.00 10.84 -3.44
N VAL A 86 -13.69 10.83 -3.24
CA VAL A 86 -12.79 9.86 -3.87
C VAL A 86 -11.95 9.14 -2.83
N HIS A 87 -11.84 7.82 -2.97
CA HIS A 87 -10.93 7.00 -2.19
C HIS A 87 -9.95 6.22 -3.08
N GLN A 88 -8.68 6.29 -2.69
CA GLN A 88 -7.59 5.56 -3.32
C GLN A 88 -6.72 4.93 -2.22
N ASP A 89 -6.50 3.63 -2.32
CA ASP A 89 -5.66 2.89 -1.36
C ASP A 89 -4.18 3.28 -1.48
N LEU A 90 -3.69 3.46 -2.71
CA LEU A 90 -2.28 3.75 -2.97
C LEU A 90 -2.00 5.25 -2.88
N VAL A 91 -0.99 5.64 -2.10
CA VAL A 91 -0.52 7.04 -2.02
C VAL A 91 -0.03 7.57 -3.38
N THR A 92 0.53 6.69 -4.21
CA THR A 92 0.92 7.04 -5.60
C THR A 92 -0.29 7.42 -6.45
N GLY A 93 -1.43 6.76 -6.23
CA GLY A 93 -2.67 7.11 -6.92
C GLY A 93 -3.20 8.47 -6.49
N ARG A 94 -3.22 8.73 -5.17
CA ARG A 94 -3.59 10.06 -4.62
C ARG A 94 -2.77 11.19 -5.22
N ARG A 95 -1.45 10.99 -5.28
CA ARG A 95 -0.52 11.94 -5.91
C ARG A 95 -0.79 12.09 -7.41
N ALA A 96 -1.07 11.00 -8.13
CA ALA A 96 -1.33 11.04 -9.56
C ALA A 96 -2.63 11.75 -9.92
N LEU A 97 -3.74 11.46 -9.22
CA LEU A 97 -5.00 12.18 -9.36
C LEU A 97 -4.79 13.69 -9.13
N ALA A 98 -4.13 14.08 -8.04
CA ALA A 98 -3.85 15.48 -7.73
C ALA A 98 -2.95 16.16 -8.79
N ASN A 99 -1.98 15.44 -9.34
CA ASN A 99 -1.11 15.95 -10.41
C ASN A 99 -1.88 16.15 -11.72
N ASN A 100 -2.74 15.19 -12.08
CA ASN A 100 -3.59 15.31 -13.27
C ASN A 100 -4.60 16.44 -13.11
N ALA A 101 -5.27 16.56 -11.95
CA ALA A 101 -6.18 17.68 -11.66
C ALA A 101 -5.50 19.04 -11.90
N ARG A 102 -4.29 19.23 -11.33
CA ARG A 102 -3.50 20.45 -11.52
C ARG A 102 -3.10 20.68 -12.97
N ALA A 103 -2.65 19.63 -13.67
CA ALA A 103 -2.20 19.74 -15.06
C ALA A 103 -3.36 20.02 -16.04
N LEU A 104 -4.57 19.56 -15.72
CA LEU A 104 -5.77 19.80 -16.52
C LEU A 104 -6.46 21.13 -16.18
N GLY A 105 -6.10 21.78 -15.07
CA GLY A 105 -6.73 23.00 -14.61
C GLY A 105 -8.09 22.77 -13.96
N SER A 106 -8.31 21.58 -13.39
CA SER A 106 -9.53 21.26 -12.64
C SER A 106 -9.67 22.17 -11.42
N ASP A 107 -10.92 22.51 -11.08
CA ASP A 107 -11.25 23.24 -9.86
C ASP A 107 -10.74 22.45 -8.62
N PRO A 108 -9.92 23.07 -7.75
CA PRO A 108 -9.40 22.42 -6.53
C PRO A 108 -10.47 21.85 -5.61
N ASP A 109 -11.68 22.40 -5.63
CA ASP A 109 -12.81 21.99 -4.77
C ASP A 109 -13.80 21.07 -5.51
N ALA A 110 -13.49 20.64 -6.75
CA ALA A 110 -14.37 19.79 -7.53
C ALA A 110 -14.57 18.39 -6.92
N PHE A 111 -13.59 17.91 -6.15
CA PHE A 111 -13.64 16.63 -5.46
C PHE A 111 -12.83 16.66 -4.16
N THR A 112 -13.14 15.77 -3.23
CA THR A 112 -12.42 15.60 -1.96
C THR A 112 -11.87 14.18 -1.82
N THR A 113 -10.71 14.04 -1.19
CA THR A 113 -10.08 12.73 -0.91
C THR A 113 -10.45 12.23 0.47
N HIS A 114 -10.81 10.95 0.58
CA HIS A 114 -11.21 10.30 1.82
C HIS A 114 -10.52 8.95 2.03
N GLU A 115 -10.49 8.48 3.28
CA GLU A 115 -10.26 7.07 3.58
C GLU A 115 -11.53 6.25 3.34
N LEU A 116 -11.42 4.92 3.36
CA LEU A 116 -12.59 4.03 3.28
C LEU A 116 -13.32 4.04 4.62
N ASP A 117 -14.08 5.10 4.86
CA ASP A 117 -14.82 5.35 6.09
C ASP A 117 -16.22 5.94 5.83
N GLU A 118 -16.94 6.25 6.90
CA GLU A 118 -18.28 6.82 6.82
C GLU A 118 -18.31 8.19 6.12
N THR A 119 -17.23 8.98 6.18
CA THR A 119 -17.19 10.32 5.56
C THR A 119 -17.17 10.25 4.04
N LEU A 120 -16.60 9.18 3.47
CA LEU A 120 -16.63 8.90 2.03
C LEU A 120 -18.05 8.59 1.55
N LEU A 121 -18.80 7.82 2.34
CA LEU A 121 -19.99 7.11 1.88
C LEU A 121 -21.31 7.71 2.37
N ARG A 122 -21.30 8.47 3.46
CA ARG A 122 -22.52 9.12 3.98
C ARG A 122 -23.17 9.97 2.88
N GLY A 123 -24.44 9.68 2.61
CA GLY A 123 -25.23 10.40 1.60
C GLY A 123 -24.93 10.00 0.15
N ALA A 124 -24.02 9.05 -0.10
CA ALA A 124 -23.77 8.56 -1.45
C ALA A 124 -24.97 7.74 -1.96
N GLN A 125 -25.49 8.13 -3.13
CA GLN A 125 -26.53 7.42 -3.88
C GLN A 125 -25.92 6.59 -5.01
N LEU A 126 -24.72 6.94 -5.46
CA LEU A 126 -23.96 6.20 -6.46
C LEU A 126 -22.53 5.98 -5.97
N VAL A 127 -22.09 4.74 -6.02
CA VAL A 127 -20.72 4.35 -5.71
C VAL A 127 -20.09 3.68 -6.92
N LEU A 128 -19.10 4.32 -7.52
CA LEU A 128 -18.33 3.79 -8.65
C LEU A 128 -17.08 3.10 -8.13
N VAL A 129 -16.83 1.87 -8.55
CA VAL A 129 -15.69 1.07 -8.06
C VAL A 129 -14.90 0.52 -9.24
N GLN A 130 -13.62 0.85 -9.32
CA GLN A 130 -12.68 0.02 -10.08
C GLN A 130 -12.42 -1.26 -9.28
N LEU A 131 -12.78 -2.41 -9.85
CA LEU A 131 -12.75 -3.69 -9.14
C LEU A 131 -11.36 -3.94 -8.53
N PRO A 132 -11.26 -4.13 -7.21
CA PRO A 132 -9.98 -4.39 -6.58
C PRO A 132 -9.45 -5.76 -6.98
N LYS A 133 -8.13 -5.94 -6.81
CA LYS A 133 -7.44 -7.19 -7.16
C LYS A 133 -7.80 -8.35 -6.23
N SER A 134 -8.14 -8.08 -4.97
CA SER A 134 -8.50 -9.10 -3.98
C SER A 134 -10.00 -9.14 -3.72
N LEU A 135 -10.53 -10.35 -3.50
CA LEU A 135 -11.92 -10.54 -3.09
C LEU A 135 -12.18 -9.97 -1.70
N ALA A 136 -11.20 -10.03 -0.80
CA ALA A 136 -11.33 -9.49 0.54
C ALA A 136 -11.45 -7.95 0.54
N ALA A 137 -10.75 -7.25 -0.37
CA ALA A 137 -10.94 -5.80 -0.54
C ALA A 137 -12.32 -5.49 -1.12
N LEU A 138 -12.80 -6.29 -2.07
CA LEU A 138 -14.16 -6.14 -2.60
C LEU A 138 -15.22 -6.35 -1.50
N ASP A 139 -15.03 -7.34 -0.63
CA ASP A 139 -15.91 -7.64 0.50
C ASP A 139 -15.93 -6.48 1.50
N GLU A 140 -14.77 -5.91 1.83
CA GLU A 140 -14.66 -4.74 2.70
C GLU A 140 -15.31 -3.49 2.09
N ILE A 141 -15.11 -3.24 0.79
CA ILE A 141 -15.77 -2.14 0.07
C ILE A 141 -17.29 -2.34 0.09
N ALA A 142 -17.76 -3.56 -0.18
CA ALA A 142 -19.18 -3.87 -0.22
C ALA A 142 -19.86 -3.69 1.15
N ASP A 143 -19.23 -4.15 2.24
CA ASP A 143 -19.71 -3.89 3.61
C ASP A 143 -19.75 -2.39 3.91
N ALA A 144 -18.67 -1.66 3.63
CA ALA A 144 -18.60 -0.23 3.91
C ALA A 144 -19.72 0.53 3.19
N VAL A 145 -19.96 0.23 1.92
CA VAL A 145 -21.04 0.83 1.12
C VAL A 145 -22.40 0.47 1.71
N ALA A 146 -22.66 -0.82 1.98
CA ALA A 146 -23.94 -1.26 2.54
C ALA A 146 -24.23 -0.65 3.92
N ARG A 147 -23.18 -0.38 4.70
CA ARG A 147 -23.28 0.18 6.05
C ARG A 147 -23.50 1.68 6.08
N TRP A 148 -22.81 2.44 5.23
CA TRP A 148 -22.70 3.89 5.39
C TRP A 148 -23.35 4.71 4.27
N ALA A 149 -23.60 4.14 3.09
CA ALA A 149 -24.28 4.82 2.01
C ALA A 149 -25.80 4.89 2.22
N THR A 150 -26.53 5.55 1.31
CA THR A 150 -28.00 5.63 1.44
C THR A 150 -28.64 4.26 1.18
N PRO A 151 -29.84 3.98 1.71
CA PRO A 151 -30.56 2.74 1.41
C PRO A 151 -30.84 2.51 -0.08
N GLU A 152 -30.89 3.58 -0.87
CA GLU A 152 -31.14 3.58 -2.32
C GLU A 152 -29.84 3.48 -3.14
N VAL A 153 -28.69 3.35 -2.48
CA VAL A 153 -27.39 3.36 -3.16
C VAL A 153 -27.31 2.28 -4.25
N VAL A 154 -26.72 2.67 -5.38
CA VAL A 154 -26.28 1.75 -6.43
C VAL A 154 -24.76 1.71 -6.45
N LEU A 155 -24.20 0.52 -6.26
CA LEU A 155 -22.79 0.24 -6.43
C LEU A 155 -22.55 -0.28 -7.84
N VAL A 156 -21.69 0.38 -8.61
CA VAL A 156 -21.30 -0.01 -9.96
C VAL A 156 -19.82 -0.34 -9.98
N ALA A 157 -19.49 -1.64 -10.01
CA ALA A 157 -18.13 -2.12 -10.00
C ALA A 157 -17.67 -2.57 -11.40
N GLY A 158 -16.67 -1.92 -11.95
CA GLY A 158 -16.13 -2.20 -13.27
C GLY A 158 -14.82 -2.98 -13.24
N GLY A 159 -14.58 -3.85 -14.21
CA GLY A 159 -13.25 -4.42 -14.43
C GLY A 159 -13.03 -4.98 -15.83
N ARG A 160 -11.77 -5.27 -16.14
CA ARG A 160 -11.39 -5.98 -17.37
C ARG A 160 -11.83 -7.43 -17.27
N VAL A 161 -12.53 -7.94 -18.29
CA VAL A 161 -13.13 -9.29 -18.31
C VAL A 161 -12.12 -10.39 -17.99
N LYS A 162 -10.87 -10.26 -18.46
CA LYS A 162 -9.79 -11.22 -18.20
C LYS A 162 -9.35 -11.32 -16.73
N HIS A 163 -9.80 -10.41 -15.87
CA HIS A 163 -9.51 -10.36 -14.43
C HIS A 163 -10.78 -10.56 -13.58
N MET A 164 -11.94 -10.78 -14.21
CA MET A 164 -13.19 -10.97 -13.51
C MET A 164 -13.47 -12.45 -13.26
N THR A 165 -14.09 -12.74 -12.12
CA THR A 165 -14.49 -14.09 -11.70
C THR A 165 -15.94 -14.09 -11.25
N LEU A 166 -16.59 -15.27 -11.29
CA LEU A 166 -17.96 -15.40 -10.79
C LEU A 166 -18.04 -15.08 -9.29
N THR A 167 -16.99 -15.41 -8.53
CA THR A 167 -16.89 -15.16 -7.09
C THR A 167 -17.00 -13.68 -6.71
N GLN A 168 -16.69 -12.75 -7.62
CA GLN A 168 -16.92 -11.32 -7.37
C GLN A 168 -18.42 -11.01 -7.19
N ASN A 169 -19.31 -11.70 -7.93
CA ASN A 169 -20.76 -11.57 -7.75
C ASN A 169 -21.17 -12.14 -6.40
N ASP A 170 -20.62 -13.30 -6.02
CA ASP A 170 -20.92 -13.94 -4.74
C ASP A 170 -20.52 -13.06 -3.55
N VAL A 171 -19.39 -12.34 -3.66
CA VAL A 171 -18.95 -11.36 -2.64
C VAL A 171 -19.93 -10.20 -2.53
N LEU A 172 -20.31 -9.58 -3.67
CA LEU A 172 -21.30 -8.51 -3.67
C LEU A 172 -22.66 -8.98 -3.11
N ALA A 173 -23.06 -10.22 -3.43
CA ALA A 173 -24.33 -10.79 -3.01
C ALA A 173 -24.43 -11.07 -1.49
N ARG A 174 -23.32 -10.97 -0.74
CA ARG A 174 -23.36 -11.00 0.73
C ARG A 174 -23.92 -9.71 1.33
N HIS A 175 -23.70 -8.59 0.65
CA HIS A 175 -24.03 -7.25 1.16
C HIS A 175 -25.19 -6.59 0.40
N PHE A 176 -25.54 -7.11 -0.78
CA PHE A 176 -26.59 -6.57 -1.63
C PHE A 176 -27.53 -7.68 -2.09
N THR A 177 -28.84 -7.41 -2.04
CA THR A 177 -29.87 -8.39 -2.44
C THR A 177 -30.04 -8.51 -3.97
N SER A 178 -29.59 -7.50 -4.72
CA SER A 178 -29.60 -7.49 -6.19
C SER A 178 -28.19 -7.30 -6.71
N VAL A 179 -27.69 -8.25 -7.51
CA VAL A 179 -26.39 -8.18 -8.19
C VAL A 179 -26.56 -8.59 -9.65
N LEU A 180 -26.34 -7.65 -10.56
CA LEU A 180 -26.60 -7.80 -11.98
C LEU A 180 -25.32 -7.53 -12.81
N PRO A 181 -24.69 -8.58 -13.38
CA PRO A 181 -23.60 -8.40 -14.32
C PRO A 181 -24.11 -7.85 -15.65
N GLN A 182 -23.49 -6.78 -16.15
CA GLN A 182 -23.80 -6.20 -17.46
C GLN A 182 -23.15 -6.98 -18.60
N ARG A 183 -23.60 -6.71 -19.83
CA ARG A 183 -22.92 -7.24 -21.02
C ARG A 183 -21.51 -6.69 -21.11
N ALA A 184 -20.56 -7.55 -21.46
CA ALA A 184 -19.18 -7.11 -21.67
C ALA A 184 -19.09 -6.23 -22.92
N THR A 185 -18.39 -5.11 -22.82
CA THR A 185 -18.11 -4.19 -23.92
C THR A 185 -16.64 -3.77 -23.84
N ARG A 186 -15.95 -3.65 -24.98
CA ARG A 186 -14.54 -3.25 -25.04
C ARG A 186 -13.59 -4.03 -24.11
N LYS A 187 -13.89 -5.32 -23.89
CA LYS A 187 -13.19 -6.23 -22.96
C LYS A 187 -13.26 -5.82 -21.47
N SER A 188 -14.22 -4.97 -21.12
CA SER A 188 -14.60 -4.59 -19.76
C SER A 188 -16.05 -5.02 -19.48
N ARG A 189 -16.42 -5.11 -18.21
CA ARG A 189 -17.78 -5.39 -17.76
C ARG A 189 -18.04 -4.68 -16.44
N LEU A 190 -19.29 -4.24 -16.25
CA LEU A 190 -19.78 -3.69 -14.99
C LEU A 190 -20.60 -4.75 -14.23
N LEU A 191 -20.49 -4.76 -12.91
CA LEU A 191 -21.36 -5.44 -11.96
C LEU A 191 -22.16 -4.35 -11.24
N VAL A 192 -23.49 -4.44 -11.29
CA VAL A 192 -24.37 -3.47 -10.62
C VAL A 192 -24.97 -4.15 -9.40
N ALA A 193 -24.67 -3.64 -8.22
CA ALA A 193 -25.23 -4.10 -6.96
C ALA A 193 -26.12 -3.02 -6.34
N SER A 194 -27.29 -3.41 -5.85
CA SER A 194 -28.27 -2.48 -5.28
C SER A 194 -29.07 -3.15 -4.17
N SER A 195 -29.86 -2.35 -3.46
CA SER A 195 -30.67 -2.81 -2.33
C SER A 195 -29.79 -3.46 -1.24
N PRO A 196 -28.99 -2.63 -0.54
CA PRO A 196 -28.13 -3.09 0.55
C PRO A 196 -28.91 -3.93 1.56
N SER A 197 -28.33 -5.05 1.95
CA SER A 197 -28.80 -5.82 3.09
C SER A 197 -28.67 -4.94 4.33
N SER A 198 -29.71 -4.85 5.16
CA SER A 198 -29.61 -4.11 6.43
C SER A 198 -28.44 -4.66 7.25
N PRO A 199 -27.60 -3.80 7.86
CA PRO A 199 -26.56 -4.29 8.75
C PRO A 199 -27.22 -5.11 9.88
N PRO A 200 -26.55 -6.17 10.38
CA PRO A 200 -27.09 -6.93 11.50
C PRO A 200 -27.37 -5.99 12.67
N SER A 201 -28.57 -6.09 13.25
CA SER A 201 -28.94 -5.37 14.46
C SER A 201 -27.91 -5.61 15.56
N PRO A 202 -27.63 -4.63 16.45
CA PRO A 202 -26.78 -4.87 17.61
C PRO A 202 -27.27 -6.09 18.40
N PRO A 203 -26.36 -6.92 18.96
CA PRO A 203 -26.75 -8.17 19.57
C PRO A 203 -27.73 -7.94 20.72
N SER A 204 -28.92 -8.53 20.61
CA SER A 204 -29.86 -8.71 21.72
C SER A 204 -29.20 -9.51 22.86
N PRO A 205 -29.63 -9.34 24.13
CA PRO A 205 -29.07 -10.07 25.26
C PRO A 205 -29.11 -11.60 25.05
N PRO A 206 -28.14 -12.35 25.62
CA PRO A 206 -27.76 -13.66 25.12
C PRO A 206 -28.87 -14.70 25.26
N SER A 207 -29.22 -15.30 24.12
CA SER A 207 -29.91 -16.59 23.99
C SER A 207 -28.87 -17.68 23.65
N PRO A 208 -29.16 -18.99 23.85
CA PRO A 208 -28.15 -20.08 23.90
C PRO A 208 -27.37 -20.26 22.57
N PRO A 209 -26.25 -21.03 22.56
CA PRO A 209 -25.14 -20.78 21.64
C PRO A 209 -25.57 -20.91 20.18
N SER A 210 -25.54 -19.77 19.51
CA SER A 210 -25.67 -19.64 18.06
C SER A 210 -24.38 -20.15 17.37
N PRO A 211 -24.44 -20.49 16.06
CA PRO A 211 -23.25 -20.74 15.24
C PRO A 211 -22.18 -19.63 15.41
N PRO A 212 -20.89 -19.89 15.07
CA PRO A 212 -19.81 -18.95 15.34
C PRO A 212 -20.19 -17.54 14.91
N ALA A 213 -20.07 -16.59 15.84
CA ALA A 213 -20.44 -15.20 15.64
C ALA A 213 -19.85 -14.67 14.34
N GLU A 214 -20.69 -14.09 13.50
CA GLU A 214 -20.26 -13.39 12.29
C GLU A 214 -19.22 -12.35 12.70
N LYS A 215 -18.04 -12.36 12.06
CA LYS A 215 -16.94 -11.47 12.46
C LYS A 215 -17.39 -10.01 12.30
N PRO A 216 -17.16 -9.14 13.30
CA PRO A 216 -17.51 -7.74 13.15
C PRO A 216 -16.75 -7.16 11.95
N LEU A 217 -17.50 -6.57 11.04
CA LEU A 217 -16.97 -5.92 9.85
C LEU A 217 -16.53 -4.47 10.18
N PRO A 218 -15.41 -3.97 9.62
CA PRO A 218 -14.55 -4.61 8.63
C PRO A 218 -13.77 -5.80 9.22
N VAL A 219 -13.69 -6.91 8.46
CA VAL A 219 -13.02 -8.13 8.94
C VAL A 219 -11.54 -7.85 9.12
N LEU A 220 -11.08 -7.91 10.37
CA LEU A 220 -9.67 -8.06 10.71
C LEU A 220 -9.34 -9.55 10.78
N GLU A 221 -8.66 -10.07 9.77
CA GLU A 221 -8.15 -11.43 9.81
C GLU A 221 -6.92 -11.50 10.72
N THR A 222 -6.91 -12.44 11.65
CA THR A 222 -5.81 -12.60 12.61
C THR A 222 -5.29 -14.04 12.56
N THR A 223 -3.98 -14.23 12.52
CA THR A 223 -3.34 -15.56 12.56
C THR A 223 -2.01 -15.49 13.29
N THR A 224 -1.82 -16.38 14.26
CA THR A 224 -0.54 -16.53 14.95
C THR A 224 0.38 -17.46 14.15
N HIS A 225 1.64 -17.04 14.01
CA HIS A 225 2.69 -17.77 13.31
C HIS A 225 3.84 -18.03 14.25
N VAL A 226 4.45 -19.19 14.10
CA VAL A 226 5.73 -19.52 14.73
C VAL A 226 6.79 -19.68 13.64
N VAL A 227 7.90 -18.98 13.79
CA VAL A 227 9.08 -19.09 12.94
C VAL A 227 10.22 -19.64 13.78
N SER A 228 10.62 -20.87 13.47
CA SER A 228 11.72 -21.56 14.12
C SER A 228 12.99 -21.42 13.30
N HIS A 229 14.08 -21.03 13.95
CA HIS A 229 15.40 -20.96 13.33
C HIS A 229 16.10 -22.31 13.47
N THR A 230 16.71 -22.79 12.39
CA THR A 230 17.49 -24.05 12.41
C THR A 230 18.90 -23.87 12.95
N ALA A 231 19.33 -22.63 13.19
CA ALA A 231 20.64 -22.31 13.73
C ALA A 231 20.64 -22.29 15.26
N ASP A 232 21.68 -22.87 15.86
CA ASP A 232 21.85 -22.98 17.31
C ASP A 232 21.80 -21.60 18.01
N GLY A 233 21.06 -21.51 19.12
CA GLY A 233 21.04 -20.32 19.98
C GLY A 233 19.96 -19.27 19.67
N PHE A 234 19.01 -19.56 18.77
CA PHE A 234 17.83 -18.72 18.54
C PHE A 234 16.55 -19.42 18.98
N SER A 235 15.79 -18.79 19.88
CA SER A 235 14.46 -19.26 20.23
C SER A 235 13.48 -19.04 19.06
N PRO A 236 12.49 -19.93 18.87
CA PRO A 236 11.39 -19.68 17.96
C PRO A 236 10.71 -18.35 18.28
N VAL A 237 10.30 -17.64 17.23
CA VAL A 237 9.55 -16.38 17.36
C VAL A 237 8.10 -16.67 17.07
N GLU A 238 7.25 -16.44 18.05
CA GLU A 238 5.80 -16.43 17.88
C GLU A 238 5.32 -14.98 17.72
N PHE A 239 4.47 -14.74 16.74
CA PHE A 239 3.85 -13.43 16.53
C PHE A 239 2.50 -13.56 15.85
N THR A 240 1.66 -12.56 16.07
CA THR A 240 0.31 -12.48 15.50
C THR A 240 0.31 -11.53 14.31
N LEU A 241 -0.16 -11.98 13.14
CA LEU A 241 -0.41 -11.13 11.97
C LEU A 241 -1.88 -10.76 11.88
N CYS A 242 -2.13 -9.49 11.60
CA CYS A 242 -3.45 -8.92 11.38
C CYS A 242 -3.54 -8.34 9.95
N ALA A 243 -4.66 -8.55 9.28
CA ALA A 243 -4.87 -8.05 7.92
C ALA A 243 -6.33 -7.63 7.65
N TYR A 244 -6.47 -6.46 7.03
CA TYR A 244 -7.69 -6.02 6.38
C TYR A 244 -7.70 -6.44 4.90
N GLY A 245 -8.85 -6.34 4.21
CA GLY A 245 -9.08 -7.00 2.92
C GLY A 245 -8.15 -6.58 1.77
N GLY A 246 -7.58 -5.38 1.85
CA GLY A 246 -6.61 -4.86 0.87
C GLY A 246 -5.16 -5.29 1.08
N ALA A 247 -4.80 -5.91 2.20
CA ALA A 247 -3.41 -6.24 2.50
C ALA A 247 -2.89 -7.47 1.73
N PHE A 248 -1.64 -7.40 1.27
CA PHE A 248 -0.99 -8.51 0.58
C PHE A 248 -0.89 -9.75 1.49
N ALA A 249 -1.16 -10.93 0.92
CA ALA A 249 -1.19 -12.22 1.60
C ALA A 249 -2.19 -12.39 2.76
N GLY A 250 -3.02 -11.37 3.06
CA GLY A 250 -3.93 -11.40 4.20
C GLY A 250 -3.18 -11.65 5.52
N SER A 251 -3.79 -12.37 6.46
CA SER A 251 -3.13 -12.69 7.75
C SER A 251 -2.11 -13.84 7.65
N LYS A 252 -1.86 -14.38 6.45
CA LYS A 252 -0.90 -15.47 6.24
C LYS A 252 0.51 -14.91 6.07
N LEU A 253 1.50 -15.64 6.59
CA LEU A 253 2.89 -15.31 6.36
C LEU A 253 3.28 -15.67 4.91
N ASP A 254 3.64 -14.67 4.11
CA ASP A 254 4.15 -14.87 2.75
C ASP A 254 5.37 -15.80 2.74
N ILE A 255 5.46 -16.65 1.72
CA ILE A 255 6.53 -17.64 1.58
C ILE A 255 7.89 -17.01 1.29
N GLY A 256 7.92 -15.85 0.60
CA GLY A 256 9.13 -15.06 0.41
C GLY A 256 9.57 -14.40 1.71
N THR A 257 8.65 -13.76 2.42
CA THR A 257 8.88 -13.23 3.77
C THR A 257 9.41 -14.32 4.72
N ARG A 258 8.81 -15.51 4.73
CA ARG A 258 9.30 -16.64 5.53
C ARG A 258 10.73 -17.02 5.16
N ALA A 259 11.05 -17.13 3.86
CA ALA A 259 12.41 -17.43 3.41
C ALA A 259 13.43 -16.37 3.87
N LEU A 260 13.04 -15.10 3.96
CA LEU A 260 13.90 -14.05 4.52
C LEU A 260 14.10 -14.22 6.03
N LEU A 261 13.01 -14.49 6.77
CA LEU A 261 13.07 -14.71 8.22
C LEU A 261 13.93 -15.94 8.56
N ASP A 262 13.80 -17.04 7.83
CA ASP A 262 14.61 -18.25 8.03
C ASP A 262 16.13 -18.00 7.85
N ALA A 263 16.50 -16.98 7.07
CA ALA A 263 17.89 -16.59 6.84
C ALA A 263 18.43 -15.59 7.89
N MET A 264 17.59 -15.03 8.77
CA MET A 264 17.99 -14.00 9.74
C MET A 264 18.97 -14.45 10.84
N PRO A 265 19.15 -15.73 11.22
CA PRO A 265 20.23 -16.11 12.14
C PRO A 265 21.62 -15.69 11.66
N ALA A 266 21.82 -15.55 10.35
CA ALA A 266 23.07 -15.02 9.79
C ALA A 266 23.23 -13.50 10.01
N LEU A 267 22.13 -12.75 10.08
CA LEU A 267 22.11 -11.30 10.31
C LEU A 267 22.57 -10.95 11.73
N SER A 268 22.04 -11.67 12.71
CA SER A 268 22.39 -11.51 14.13
C SER A 268 23.83 -11.92 14.44
N ALA A 269 24.42 -12.88 13.72
CA ALA A 269 25.84 -13.22 13.80
C ALA A 269 26.74 -12.10 13.27
N GLY A 270 26.40 -11.50 12.12
CA GLY A 270 27.13 -10.37 11.54
C GLY A 270 27.09 -9.11 12.41
N TYR A 271 25.93 -8.82 13.01
CA TYR A 271 25.75 -7.67 13.89
C TYR A 271 26.52 -7.81 15.22
N ARG A 272 26.48 -8.98 15.86
CA ARG A 272 27.29 -9.26 17.08
C ARG A 272 28.78 -9.04 16.84
N ALA A 273 29.29 -9.36 15.65
CA ALA A 273 30.68 -9.12 15.28
C ALA A 273 31.01 -7.62 15.12
N GLN A 274 30.12 -6.82 14.53
CA GLN A 274 30.32 -5.38 14.29
C GLN A 274 30.14 -4.52 15.57
N GLY A 275 29.22 -4.89 16.48
CA GLY A 275 29.04 -4.22 17.77
C GLY A 275 30.28 -4.28 18.68
N SER A 276 31.16 -5.27 18.46
CA SER A 276 32.43 -5.40 19.20
C SER A 276 33.55 -4.45 18.72
N THR A 277 33.45 -3.94 17.48
CA THR A 277 34.54 -3.19 16.84
C THR A 277 34.39 -1.68 16.97
N VAL A 278 33.15 -1.17 17.00
CA VAL A 278 32.88 0.27 17.13
C VAL A 278 33.27 0.79 18.53
N GLY A 279 33.06 0.00 19.59
CA GLY A 279 33.42 0.38 20.96
C GLY A 279 34.93 0.40 21.27
N ARG A 280 35.77 -0.32 20.52
CA ARG A 280 37.23 -0.39 20.79
C ARG A 280 38.05 0.71 20.13
N SER A 281 37.54 1.35 19.06
CA SER A 281 38.32 2.36 18.33
C SER A 281 38.29 3.75 18.99
N GLN A 282 37.23 4.09 19.75
CA GLN A 282 37.15 5.34 20.51
C GLN A 282 37.92 5.31 21.85
N LEU A 283 38.10 4.13 22.46
CA LEU A 283 38.82 3.98 23.72
C LEU A 283 40.36 4.09 23.60
N ARG A 284 40.92 4.11 22.38
CA ARG A 284 42.37 4.23 22.16
C ARG A 284 42.88 5.65 21.88
N LYS A 285 42.00 6.65 21.72
CA LYS A 285 42.41 8.03 21.39
C LYS A 285 42.48 9.00 22.59
N ASN A 286 42.02 8.61 23.78
CA ASN A 286 42.04 9.48 24.97
C ASN A 286 43.10 9.11 26.02
N GLY A 287 44.17 8.41 25.61
CA GLY A 287 45.25 7.99 26.49
C GLY A 287 46.54 8.80 26.32
N ALA A 288 46.50 10.13 26.43
CA ALA A 288 47.69 10.95 26.70
C ALA A 288 47.32 12.43 26.95
N ALA A 289 47.34 12.87 28.21
CA ALA A 289 47.99 14.10 28.69
C ALA A 289 47.41 14.62 30.02
N ALA A 290 48.31 14.90 30.97
CA ALA A 290 48.19 15.77 32.16
C ALA A 290 47.17 15.34 33.25
N GLY A 291 47.39 15.50 34.54
CA GLY A 291 48.39 16.24 35.32
C GLY A 291 47.85 16.27 36.76
N GLN A 292 48.74 16.24 37.75
CA GLN A 292 48.44 16.13 39.18
C GLN A 292 47.58 17.30 39.70
N ASN A 293 46.53 17.02 40.47
CA ASN A 293 46.28 17.65 41.78
C ASN A 293 45.06 17.04 42.49
N ALA A 294 45.21 16.85 43.80
CA ALA A 294 44.23 16.27 44.71
C ALA A 294 43.35 17.35 45.38
N SER A 295 42.05 17.07 45.58
CA SER A 295 41.37 17.02 46.90
C SER A 295 39.84 17.22 46.81
N ASN A 296 39.13 16.44 47.65
CA ASN A 296 37.78 16.62 48.21
C ASN A 296 36.51 16.35 47.37
N GLY A 297 36.11 15.07 47.36
CA GLY A 297 34.91 14.52 48.04
C GLY A 297 33.53 15.19 47.90
N GLY A 298 32.65 14.57 47.12
CA GLY A 298 31.18 14.65 47.21
C GLY A 298 30.52 13.52 46.37
N PRO A 299 29.44 12.85 46.82
CA PRO A 299 28.87 11.72 46.09
C PRO A 299 27.90 12.25 45.03
N GLY A 300 28.44 12.60 43.86
CA GLY A 300 27.68 12.76 42.63
C GLY A 300 27.82 11.50 41.81
N GLU A 301 26.85 10.60 41.91
CA GLU A 301 26.73 9.43 41.04
C GLU A 301 26.47 9.92 39.61
N GLN A 302 27.54 10.22 38.86
CA GLN A 302 27.48 10.40 37.42
C GLN A 302 27.30 9.02 36.81
N ILE A 303 26.04 8.65 36.56
CA ILE A 303 25.72 7.58 35.63
C ILE A 303 26.16 8.08 34.25
N SER A 304 27.37 7.70 33.83
CA SER A 304 27.80 7.76 32.44
C SER A 304 27.01 6.71 31.65
N GLY A 305 25.74 7.00 31.41
CA GLY A 305 24.90 6.23 30.51
C GLY A 305 25.37 6.49 29.09
N VAL A 306 26.20 5.61 28.55
CA VAL A 306 26.34 5.49 27.10
C VAL A 306 24.97 5.03 26.62
N ALA A 307 24.17 5.97 26.10
CA ALA A 307 22.92 5.62 25.43
C ALA A 307 23.30 4.65 24.31
N ASN A 308 22.97 3.38 24.50
CA ASN A 308 23.15 2.36 23.48
C ASN A 308 22.03 2.62 22.47
N GLU A 309 22.24 3.57 21.56
CA GLU A 309 21.27 3.85 20.50
C GLU A 309 21.07 2.56 19.71
N GLY A 310 19.88 1.98 19.86
CA GLY A 310 19.50 0.75 19.19
C GLY A 310 19.62 0.86 17.68
N MET A 311 19.77 -0.29 17.03
CA MET A 311 19.84 -0.37 15.57
C MET A 311 18.60 0.27 14.93
N ARG A 312 18.79 1.19 13.98
CA ARG A 312 17.71 1.76 13.19
C ARG A 312 17.43 0.90 11.97
N VAL A 313 16.23 0.34 11.91
CA VAL A 313 15.82 -0.59 10.87
C VAL A 313 14.67 -0.02 10.06
N ILE A 314 14.71 -0.20 8.74
CA ILE A 314 13.58 0.12 7.85
C ILE A 314 13.05 -1.16 7.21
N ASP A 315 11.76 -1.43 7.38
CA ASP A 315 11.02 -2.44 6.61
C ASP A 315 10.33 -1.75 5.43
N LEU A 316 10.90 -1.91 4.23
CA LEU A 316 10.55 -1.14 3.04
C LEU A 316 9.57 -1.92 2.15
N GLY A 317 8.31 -1.48 2.10
CA GLY A 317 7.20 -2.25 1.52
C GLY A 317 6.69 -3.29 2.51
N CYS A 318 6.34 -2.85 3.71
CA CYS A 318 6.15 -3.72 4.87
C CYS A 318 4.93 -4.65 4.78
N GLY A 319 3.96 -4.38 3.91
CA GLY A 319 2.73 -5.16 3.83
C GLY A 319 2.01 -5.18 5.19
N THR A 320 1.81 -6.36 5.75
CA THR A 320 1.22 -6.57 7.10
C THR A 320 2.19 -6.35 8.26
N GLY A 321 3.45 -5.96 8.00
CA GLY A 321 4.45 -5.68 9.05
C GLY A 321 5.13 -6.93 9.61
N ALA A 322 5.02 -8.07 8.92
CA ALA A 322 5.57 -9.34 9.38
C ALA A 322 7.09 -9.32 9.63
N LEU A 323 7.86 -8.68 8.73
CA LEU A 323 9.32 -8.56 8.90
C LEU A 323 9.66 -7.66 10.08
N ALA A 324 9.02 -6.47 10.17
CA ALA A 324 9.21 -5.55 11.28
C ALA A 324 8.93 -6.19 12.65
N VAL A 325 7.78 -6.86 12.83
CA VAL A 325 7.41 -7.48 14.11
C VAL A 325 8.33 -8.65 14.46
N ALA A 326 8.58 -9.56 13.52
CA ALA A 326 9.47 -10.69 13.77
C ALA A 326 10.88 -10.21 14.16
N PHE A 327 11.40 -9.18 13.48
CA PHE A 327 12.69 -8.58 13.80
C PHE A 327 12.70 -7.93 15.18
N ALA A 328 11.70 -7.10 15.51
CA ALA A 328 11.62 -6.42 16.80
C ALA A 328 11.57 -7.39 17.99
N LEU A 329 10.90 -8.54 17.85
CA LEU A 329 10.83 -9.55 18.91
C LEU A 329 12.18 -10.21 19.19
N GLN A 330 13.03 -10.34 18.17
CA GLN A 330 14.39 -10.90 18.32
C GLN A 330 15.45 -9.87 18.69
N HIS A 331 15.16 -8.59 18.44
CA HIS A 331 16.06 -7.47 18.67
C HIS A 331 15.39 -6.43 19.58
N PRO A 332 15.34 -6.65 20.91
CA PRO A 332 14.58 -5.80 21.84
C PRO A 332 14.98 -4.33 21.85
N THR A 333 16.23 -4.02 21.48
CA THR A 333 16.74 -2.65 21.42
C THR A 333 16.54 -1.97 20.07
N ALA A 334 16.13 -2.68 19.02
CA ALA A 334 15.97 -2.08 17.69
C ALA A 334 14.78 -1.11 17.65
N ALA A 335 14.97 0.00 16.93
CA ALA A 335 13.92 0.93 16.56
C ALA A 335 13.61 0.76 15.07
N ILE A 336 12.34 0.57 14.72
CA ILE A 336 11.94 0.18 13.37
C ILE A 336 10.96 1.20 12.78
N VAL A 337 11.19 1.56 11.52
CA VAL A 337 10.21 2.23 10.67
C VAL A 337 9.74 1.25 9.60
N ALA A 338 8.46 0.92 9.60
CA ALA A 338 7.82 0.10 8.58
C ALA A 338 7.01 0.98 7.64
N THR A 339 7.29 0.94 6.35
CA THR A 339 6.64 1.82 5.37
C THR A 339 5.98 1.02 4.26
N ASP A 340 4.77 1.42 3.87
CA ASP A 340 4.09 0.90 2.70
C ASP A 340 3.33 2.01 1.99
N ARG A 341 3.08 1.84 0.69
CA ARG A 341 2.33 2.79 -0.13
C ARG A 341 0.83 2.57 -0.08
N SER A 342 0.38 1.41 0.42
CA SER A 342 -1.03 1.02 0.56
C SER A 342 -1.55 1.38 1.95
N ALA A 343 -2.66 2.13 2.00
CA ALA A 343 -3.35 2.45 3.25
C ALA A 343 -3.85 1.19 3.95
N ALA A 344 -4.35 0.19 3.22
CA ALA A 344 -4.78 -1.09 3.75
C ALA A 344 -3.61 -1.89 4.35
N ALA A 345 -2.43 -1.87 3.70
CA ALA A 345 -1.22 -2.48 4.25
C ALA A 345 -0.80 -1.78 5.56
N VAL A 346 -0.70 -0.45 5.55
CA VAL A 346 -0.35 0.33 6.75
C VAL A 346 -1.31 0.09 7.92
N ARG A 347 -2.62 0.08 7.65
CA ARG A 347 -3.64 -0.22 8.67
C ARG A 347 -3.47 -1.63 9.24
N SER A 348 -3.14 -2.61 8.39
CA SER A 348 -2.87 -3.99 8.79
C SER A 348 -1.57 -4.15 9.58
N ALA A 349 -0.51 -3.46 9.17
CA ALA A 349 0.76 -3.42 9.88
C ALA A 349 0.63 -2.77 11.26
N ARG A 350 -0.15 -1.69 11.39
CA ARG A 350 -0.46 -1.09 12.71
C ARG A 350 -1.18 -2.08 13.61
N ALA A 351 -2.25 -2.72 13.11
CA ALA A 351 -2.96 -3.74 13.88
C ALA A 351 -2.05 -4.90 14.30
N THR A 352 -1.15 -5.33 13.41
CA THR A 352 -0.12 -6.34 13.69
C THR A 352 0.84 -5.86 14.78
N VAL A 353 1.38 -4.65 14.69
CA VAL A 353 2.27 -4.06 15.70
C VAL A 353 1.60 -4.03 17.08
N SER A 354 0.36 -3.53 17.15
CA SER A 354 -0.37 -3.46 18.42
C SER A 354 -0.74 -4.84 18.97
N ALA A 355 -1.10 -5.80 18.13
CA ALA A 355 -1.38 -7.18 18.55
C ALA A 355 -0.18 -7.89 19.18
N ASN A 356 1.04 -7.40 18.93
CA ASN A 356 2.28 -7.93 19.51
C ASN A 356 2.90 -7.01 20.58
N GLY A 357 2.24 -5.90 20.94
CA GLY A 357 2.71 -4.97 21.97
C GLY A 357 4.00 -4.22 21.59
N LEU A 358 4.11 -3.79 20.34
CA LEU A 358 5.33 -3.20 19.77
C LEU A 358 5.20 -1.72 19.36
N ASP A 359 4.12 -1.05 19.76
CA ASP A 359 3.82 0.34 19.37
C ASP A 359 4.94 1.33 19.72
N ASP A 360 5.63 1.12 20.84
CA ASP A 360 6.74 1.98 21.29
C ASP A 360 8.02 1.81 20.44
N ARG A 361 8.11 0.77 19.61
CA ARG A 361 9.34 0.39 18.87
C ARG A 361 9.18 0.38 17.36
N ILE A 362 7.96 0.24 16.86
CA ILE A 362 7.68 0.16 15.42
C ILE A 362 6.76 1.31 15.03
N THR A 363 7.29 2.26 14.26
CA THR A 363 6.49 3.30 13.61
C THR A 363 6.08 2.83 12.23
N VAL A 364 4.76 2.87 11.93
CA VAL A 364 4.24 2.49 10.60
C VAL A 364 3.77 3.71 9.82
N THR A 365 4.35 3.93 8.63
CA THR A 365 4.11 5.11 7.79
C THR A 365 3.50 4.76 6.43
N LEU A 366 2.56 5.60 5.97
CA LEU A 366 2.05 5.58 4.59
C LEU A 366 2.97 6.44 3.73
N ASP A 367 3.85 5.81 2.96
CA ASP A 367 4.86 6.50 2.15
C ASP A 367 5.26 5.66 0.92
N ASP A 368 5.62 6.35 -0.16
CA ASP A 368 6.09 5.77 -1.41
C ASP A 368 7.60 5.53 -1.34
N ALA A 369 7.98 4.29 -1.03
CA ALA A 369 9.38 3.87 -0.96
C ALA A 369 10.25 4.72 0.00
N GLY A 370 9.68 5.09 1.16
CA GLY A 370 10.38 5.86 2.18
C GLY A 370 10.80 7.24 1.70
N SER A 371 10.04 7.86 0.79
CA SER A 371 10.36 9.17 0.19
C SER A 371 10.49 10.29 1.22
N ASP A 372 9.81 10.18 2.36
CA ASP A 372 9.84 11.14 3.45
C ASP A 372 10.96 10.85 4.48
N LEU A 373 11.68 9.74 4.33
CA LEU A 373 12.76 9.32 5.24
C LEU A 373 14.12 9.90 4.80
N PRO A 374 14.96 10.39 5.73
CA PRO A 374 16.26 10.95 5.41
C PRO A 374 17.23 9.93 4.78
N ASP A 375 18.10 10.41 3.90
CA ASP A 375 19.17 9.61 3.31
C ASP A 375 20.12 9.08 4.39
N GLY A 376 20.55 7.82 4.26
CA GLY A 376 21.47 7.19 5.20
C GLY A 376 20.94 7.10 6.65
N SER A 377 19.62 7.07 6.84
CA SER A 377 18.99 7.00 8.16
C SER A 377 18.96 5.59 8.77
N ALA A 378 19.13 4.53 7.96
CA ALA A 378 19.05 3.14 8.41
C ALA A 378 20.40 2.44 8.53
N ASP A 379 20.58 1.68 9.61
CA ASP A 379 21.64 0.68 9.75
C ASP A 379 21.34 -0.58 8.92
N LEU A 380 20.06 -0.94 8.85
CA LEU A 380 19.56 -2.11 8.16
C LEU A 380 18.26 -1.82 7.42
N ILE A 381 18.14 -2.36 6.22
CA ILE A 381 16.89 -2.37 5.46
C ILE A 381 16.47 -3.81 5.20
N LEU A 382 15.23 -4.13 5.54
CA LEU A 382 14.54 -5.35 5.19
C LEU A 382 13.68 -5.09 3.96
N LEU A 383 13.79 -5.94 2.94
CA LEU A 383 13.13 -5.72 1.67
C LEU A 383 12.58 -7.03 1.08
N ASN A 384 11.27 -7.12 0.96
CA ASN A 384 10.57 -8.12 0.16
C ASN A 384 9.81 -7.39 -0.97
N PRO A 385 10.46 -7.05 -2.10
CA PRO A 385 9.84 -6.27 -3.15
C PRO A 385 8.74 -7.11 -3.85
N PRO A 386 7.67 -6.49 -4.39
CA PRO A 386 6.58 -7.23 -5.01
C PRO A 386 7.04 -8.03 -6.24
N PHE A 387 6.57 -9.28 -6.39
CA PHE A 387 6.89 -10.14 -7.55
C PHE A 387 5.63 -10.52 -8.33
N HIS A 388 5.61 -10.33 -9.66
CA HIS A 388 4.87 -11.18 -10.61
C HIS A 388 5.45 -11.06 -12.03
N LEU A 389 5.41 -12.18 -12.76
CA LEU A 389 5.90 -12.35 -14.13
C LEU A 389 4.98 -11.61 -15.13
N GLY A 390 5.48 -10.50 -15.70
CA GLY A 390 4.86 -9.69 -16.78
C GLY A 390 3.99 -8.53 -16.27
N ALA A 391 4.04 -7.28 -16.75
CA ALA A 391 4.79 -6.63 -17.82
C ALA A 391 5.03 -5.16 -17.43
N SER A 392 6.28 -4.67 -17.48
CA SER A 392 6.73 -3.26 -17.26
C SER A 392 6.48 -2.57 -15.90
N VAL A 393 5.30 -2.67 -15.28
CA VAL A 393 4.95 -1.92 -14.04
C VAL A 393 5.68 -2.46 -12.80
N HIS A 394 5.70 -3.78 -12.63
CA HIS A 394 6.17 -4.39 -11.38
C HIS A 394 7.70 -4.49 -11.29
N GLU A 395 8.40 -4.63 -12.42
CA GLU A 395 9.87 -4.51 -12.48
C GLU A 395 10.33 -3.08 -12.11
N GLY A 396 9.60 -2.07 -12.59
CA GLY A 396 9.81 -0.68 -12.19
C GLY A 396 9.61 -0.46 -10.69
N ALA A 397 8.57 -1.06 -10.10
CA ALA A 397 8.31 -0.97 -8.66
C ALA A 397 9.43 -1.61 -7.82
N GLY A 398 9.87 -2.83 -8.16
CA GLY A 398 10.97 -3.50 -7.46
C GLY A 398 12.29 -2.72 -7.56
N ARG A 399 12.60 -2.18 -8.75
CA ARG A 399 13.78 -1.33 -8.95
C ARG A 399 13.71 -0.05 -8.10
N ARG A 400 12.57 0.63 -8.04
CA ARG A 400 12.38 1.83 -7.19
C ARG A 400 12.63 1.53 -5.71
N LEU A 401 12.14 0.40 -5.21
CA LEU A 401 12.40 0.00 -3.81
C LEU A 401 13.89 -0.31 -3.58
N ILE A 402 14.59 -0.92 -4.55
CA ILE A 402 16.05 -1.13 -4.46
C ILE A 402 16.80 0.20 -4.46
N GLU A 403 16.40 1.16 -5.28
CA GLU A 403 17.00 2.51 -5.33
C GLU A 403 16.73 3.29 -4.04
N ALA A 404 15.52 3.20 -3.50
CA ALA A 404 15.17 3.75 -2.20
C ALA A 404 15.98 3.09 -1.07
N ALA A 405 16.09 1.76 -1.06
CA ALA A 405 16.92 1.06 -0.08
C ALA A 405 18.38 1.55 -0.14
N ALA A 406 18.94 1.69 -1.34
CA ALA A 406 20.28 2.23 -1.53
C ALA A 406 20.44 3.67 -0.99
N ARG A 407 19.42 4.52 -1.15
CA ARG A 407 19.41 5.89 -0.62
C ARG A 407 19.32 5.93 0.91
N LEU A 408 18.47 5.09 1.48
CA LEU A 408 18.13 5.08 2.91
C LEU A 408 19.18 4.41 3.78
N VAL A 409 19.92 3.43 3.24
CA VAL A 409 20.94 2.71 4.02
C VAL A 409 22.20 3.56 4.18
N ARG A 410 22.69 3.70 5.41
CA ARG A 410 23.92 4.44 5.68
C ARG A 410 25.14 3.73 5.09
N PRO A 411 26.26 4.44 4.85
CA PRO A 411 27.54 3.80 4.57
C PRO A 411 27.90 2.72 5.60
N GLY A 412 28.25 1.52 5.12
CA GLY A 412 28.52 0.34 5.95
C GLY A 412 27.27 -0.39 6.47
N GLY A 413 26.07 0.16 6.28
CA GLY A 413 24.81 -0.51 6.60
C GLY A 413 24.47 -1.61 5.59
N GLU A 414 23.47 -2.41 5.91
CA GLU A 414 23.08 -3.60 5.15
C GLU A 414 21.67 -3.50 4.57
N VAL A 415 21.50 -4.08 3.38
CA VAL A 415 20.18 -4.30 2.76
C VAL A 415 20.00 -5.81 2.61
N TRP A 416 19.00 -6.35 3.29
CA TRP A 416 18.61 -7.74 3.23
C TRP A 416 17.38 -7.89 2.36
N THR A 417 17.52 -8.65 1.29
CA THR A 417 16.49 -8.75 0.25
C THR A 417 16.21 -10.19 -0.11
N VAL A 418 14.94 -10.55 -0.10
CA VAL A 418 14.45 -11.79 -0.71
C VAL A 418 13.84 -11.48 -2.07
N PHE A 419 14.06 -12.35 -3.05
CA PHE A 419 13.39 -12.26 -4.34
C PHE A 419 13.23 -13.59 -5.05
N ASN A 420 12.30 -13.66 -5.99
CA ASN A 420 12.14 -14.83 -6.85
C ASN A 420 13.45 -15.14 -7.59
N SER A 421 13.95 -16.38 -7.49
CA SER A 421 15.26 -16.82 -7.98
C SER A 421 15.50 -16.68 -9.49
N HIS A 422 14.47 -16.43 -10.29
CA HIS A 422 14.58 -16.17 -11.73
C HIS A 422 14.76 -14.68 -12.07
N LEU A 423 14.62 -13.77 -11.10
CA LEU A 423 14.82 -12.33 -11.28
C LEU A 423 16.30 -11.95 -11.09
N ASP A 424 16.80 -10.98 -11.86
CA ASP A 424 18.19 -10.48 -11.76
C ASP A 424 18.35 -9.36 -10.71
N HIS A 425 17.66 -9.46 -9.57
CA HIS A 425 17.75 -8.46 -8.50
C HIS A 425 19.12 -8.42 -7.84
N ARG A 426 19.89 -9.52 -7.85
CA ARG A 426 21.27 -9.53 -7.34
C ARG A 426 22.14 -8.50 -8.05
N ARG A 427 22.07 -8.42 -9.38
CA ARG A 427 22.83 -7.45 -10.17
C ARG A 427 22.35 -6.03 -9.91
N ALA A 428 21.04 -5.83 -9.77
CA ALA A 428 20.45 -4.52 -9.44
C ALA A 428 20.93 -4.03 -8.06
N LEU A 429 20.86 -4.89 -7.04
CA LEU A 429 21.37 -4.62 -5.69
C LEU A 429 22.89 -4.34 -5.69
N THR A 430 23.66 -5.14 -6.46
CA THR A 430 25.11 -4.94 -6.55
C THR A 430 25.47 -3.55 -7.09
N ARG A 431 24.70 -3.09 -8.08
CA ARG A 431 24.87 -1.78 -8.71
C ARG A 431 24.41 -0.63 -7.81
N ALA A 432 23.24 -0.77 -7.19
CA ALA A 432 22.61 0.31 -6.43
C ALA A 432 23.18 0.46 -5.02
N VAL A 433 23.44 -0.65 -4.33
CA VAL A 433 23.83 -0.68 -2.90
C VAL A 433 25.33 -0.87 -2.74
N GLY A 434 25.89 -1.94 -3.31
CA GLY A 434 27.29 -2.34 -3.11
C GLY A 434 27.47 -3.86 -3.17
N PRO A 435 28.60 -4.44 -2.72
CA PRO A 435 28.84 -5.88 -2.79
C PRO A 435 27.65 -6.69 -2.26
N THR A 436 27.14 -7.62 -3.07
CA THR A 436 25.96 -8.44 -2.76
C THR A 436 26.31 -9.93 -2.68
N GLU A 437 26.15 -10.48 -1.48
CA GLU A 437 26.31 -11.89 -1.18
C GLU A 437 24.95 -12.61 -1.25
N GLN A 438 24.94 -13.82 -1.80
CA GLN A 438 23.81 -14.72 -1.69
C GLN A 438 23.91 -15.49 -0.38
N VAL A 439 23.00 -15.24 0.55
CA VAL A 439 22.97 -15.87 1.87
C VAL A 439 22.32 -17.24 1.79
N SER A 440 21.20 -17.35 1.07
CA SER A 440 20.51 -18.62 0.85
C SER A 440 19.80 -18.62 -0.50
N ARG A 441 19.50 -19.82 -1.01
CA ARG A 441 18.74 -19.99 -2.24
C ARG A 441 17.94 -21.28 -2.21
N THR A 442 16.66 -21.17 -2.50
CA THR A 442 15.74 -22.26 -2.81
C THR A 442 15.41 -22.24 -4.31
N PRO A 443 14.70 -23.26 -4.85
CA PRO A 443 14.24 -23.22 -6.23
C PRO A 443 13.39 -21.98 -6.56
N LYS A 444 12.64 -21.45 -5.57
CA LYS A 444 11.73 -20.32 -5.76
C LYS A 444 12.35 -18.98 -5.36
N PHE A 445 13.10 -18.92 -4.27
CA PHE A 445 13.57 -17.66 -3.67
C PHE A 445 15.08 -17.64 -3.46
N THR A 446 15.66 -16.46 -3.64
CA THR A 446 17.05 -16.13 -3.33
C THR A 446 17.04 -15.05 -2.25
N VAL A 447 17.79 -15.26 -1.17
CA VAL A 447 18.02 -14.25 -0.12
C VAL A 447 19.43 -13.72 -0.27
N THR A 448 19.56 -12.40 -0.24
CA THR A 448 20.83 -11.70 -0.40
C THR A 448 21.06 -10.70 0.71
N ARG A 449 22.33 -10.45 0.99
CA ARG A 449 22.82 -9.35 1.83
C ARG A 449 23.69 -8.45 0.97
N SER A 450 23.36 -7.16 0.94
CA SER A 450 24.16 -6.14 0.26
C SER A 450 24.70 -5.13 1.27
N THR A 451 25.99 -4.82 1.20
CA THR A 451 26.60 -3.81 2.11
C THR A 451 26.82 -2.50 1.35
N ARG A 452 26.34 -1.40 1.92
CA ARG A 452 26.51 -0.07 1.34
C ARG A 452 27.97 0.35 1.41
N ARG A 453 28.57 0.65 0.25
CA ARG A 453 29.98 1.11 0.21
C ARG A 453 30.16 2.40 1.01
N ALA A 454 31.25 2.49 1.76
CA ALA A 454 31.72 3.75 2.29
C ALA A 454 32.06 4.68 1.11
N ARG A 455 31.47 5.88 1.07
CA ARG A 455 31.85 6.88 0.08
C ARG A 455 33.26 7.34 0.45
N ILE A 456 34.25 7.00 -0.37
CA ILE A 456 35.60 7.54 -0.22
C ILE A 456 35.52 9.03 -0.56
N PRO A 457 35.86 9.96 0.35
CA PRO A 457 35.88 11.38 0.02
C PRO A 457 36.88 11.62 -1.12
N GLY A 458 36.42 12.02 -2.30
CA GLY A 458 37.28 12.40 -3.43
C GLY A 458 36.87 11.88 -4.82
N GLU A 459 36.08 10.81 -4.91
CA GLU A 459 35.56 10.35 -6.22
C GLU A 459 34.27 11.11 -6.57
N GLY A 460 34.45 12.30 -7.13
CA GLY A 460 33.40 13.01 -7.83
C GLY A 460 32.97 12.26 -9.09
N THR A 461 31.66 12.18 -9.30
CA THR A 461 31.02 11.63 -10.49
C THR A 461 31.56 12.31 -11.74
N LYS A 462 32.39 11.63 -12.53
CA LYS A 462 32.58 12.01 -13.93
C LYS A 462 31.26 11.77 -14.63
N ARG A 463 30.64 12.85 -15.08
CA ARG A 463 29.38 12.86 -15.85
C ARG A 463 29.52 12.12 -17.16
#